data_AF-A0A7H0I4A4-F1
#
_entry.id   AF-A0A7H0I4A4-F1
#
_cell.length_a   1.000
_cell.length_b   1.000
_cell.length_c   1.000
_cell.angle_alpha   90.00
_cell.angle_beta   90.00
_cell.angle_gamma   90.00
#
_symmetry.space_group_name_H-M   'P 1'
#
loop_
_entity.id
_entity.type
_entity.pdbx_description
1 polymer ?
#
loop_
_entity_poly.entity_id
_entity_poly.type
_entity_poly.pdbx_seq_one_letter_code
_entity_poly.pdbx_strand_id
1 'polypeptide(L)'
;MSPGNRARTEASAVLVRRELERVRGEGGSGAYGVFPDARVAAALGRLGCGEEHGVHVGQGWYAVHTGTGCVTGRVTKDELTVSVHGAYAEPQPGAGPCVENRGGH
;
A
#
# COMPACT_ATOMS: atom_id res chain seq x y z
N MET A 1 -9.21 -15.99 0.42
CA MET A 1 -8.12 -15.85 1.43
C MET A 1 -8.50 -16.65 2.66
N SER A 2 -7.57 -17.41 3.27
CA SER A 2 -7.83 -18.16 4.51
C SER A 2 -7.82 -17.24 5.75
N PRO A 3 -8.45 -17.62 6.88
CA PRO A 3 -8.44 -16.82 8.11
C PRO A 3 -7.04 -16.50 8.63
N GLY A 4 -6.10 -17.46 8.57
CA GLY A 4 -4.71 -17.25 8.98
C GLY A 4 -3.94 -16.31 8.05
N ASN A 5 -4.23 -16.31 6.76
CA ASN A 5 -3.65 -15.33 5.82
C ASN A 5 -4.23 -13.94 6.05
N ARG A 6 -5.54 -13.86 6.35
CA ARG A 6 -6.21 -12.62 6.68
C ARG A 6 -5.59 -11.94 7.89
N ALA A 7 -5.44 -12.66 9.00
CA ALA A 7 -4.87 -12.13 10.23
C ALA A 7 -3.42 -11.63 10.01
N ARG A 8 -2.62 -12.35 9.21
CA ARG A 8 -1.26 -11.92 8.85
C ARG A 8 -1.25 -10.64 8.02
N THR A 9 -2.11 -10.56 7.00
CA THR A 9 -2.19 -9.35 6.17
C THR A 9 -2.76 -8.15 6.97
N GLU A 10 -3.70 -8.38 7.89
CA GLU A 10 -4.19 -7.34 8.81
C GLU A 10 -3.08 -6.86 9.76
N ALA A 11 -2.24 -7.76 10.27
CA ALA A 11 -1.08 -7.37 11.07
C ALA A 11 -0.09 -6.51 10.26
N SER A 12 0.21 -6.89 9.02
CA SER A 12 1.01 -6.07 8.12
C SER A 12 0.35 -4.72 7.81
N ALA A 13 -0.98 -4.68 7.67
CA ALA A 13 -1.73 -3.44 7.44
C ALA A 13 -1.59 -2.45 8.60
N VAL A 14 -1.51 -2.94 9.85
CA VAL A 14 -1.25 -2.09 11.03
C VAL A 14 0.16 -1.48 10.96
N LEU A 15 1.16 -2.25 10.53
CA LEU A 15 2.53 -1.74 10.36
C LEU A 15 2.62 -0.68 9.25
N VAL A 16 2.01 -0.98 8.10
CA VAL A 16 1.91 -0.04 6.96
C VAL A 16 1.23 1.26 7.40
N ARG A 17 0.10 1.16 8.09
CA ARG A 17 -0.62 2.33 8.59
C ARG A 17 0.26 3.21 9.47
N ARG A 18 0.93 2.64 10.48
CA ARG A 18 1.77 3.40 11.42
C ARG A 18 2.91 4.11 10.71
N GLU A 19 3.51 3.45 9.72
CA GLU A 19 4.61 4.03 8.96
C GLU A 19 4.13 5.20 8.07
N LEU A 20 2.95 5.07 7.47
CA LEU A 20 2.34 6.16 6.70
C LEU A 20 1.80 7.30 7.58
N GLU A 21 1.37 7.02 8.81
CA GLU A 21 1.04 8.04 9.81
C GLU A 21 2.27 8.91 10.14
N ARG A 22 3.47 8.31 10.21
CA ARG A 22 4.73 9.08 10.38
C ARG A 22 5.00 10.00 9.19
N VAL A 23 4.86 9.49 7.96
CA VAL A 23 4.98 10.30 6.73
C VAL A 23 4.05 11.51 6.79
N ARG A 24 2.81 11.33 7.27
CA ARG A 24 1.86 12.43 7.46
C ARG A 24 2.29 13.43 8.53
N GLY A 25 2.75 12.93 9.68
CA GLY A 25 3.17 13.76 10.81
C GLY A 25 4.40 14.63 10.53
N GLU A 26 5.29 14.16 9.67
CA GLU A 26 6.48 14.88 9.22
C GLU A 26 6.17 16.06 8.27
N GLY A 27 4.93 16.20 7.77
CA GLY A 27 4.53 17.28 6.85
C GLY A 27 5.15 17.13 5.46
N GLY A 28 5.17 18.18 4.62
CA GLY A 28 5.83 18.16 3.30
C GLY A 28 5.03 17.55 2.14
N SER A 29 3.70 17.65 2.19
CA SER A 29 2.84 17.27 1.06
C SER A 29 2.95 18.28 -0.11
N GLY A 30 2.97 17.78 -1.34
CA GLY A 30 2.91 18.57 -2.57
C GLY A 30 1.49 19.01 -2.93
N ALA A 31 1.23 19.17 -4.23
CA ALA A 31 -0.08 19.60 -4.73
C ALA A 31 -1.20 18.68 -4.22
N TYR A 32 -2.34 19.28 -3.85
CA TYR A 32 -3.52 18.58 -3.34
C TYR A 32 -3.27 17.69 -2.11
N GLY A 33 -2.23 17.98 -1.32
CA GLY A 33 -1.92 17.20 -0.13
C GLY A 33 -1.26 15.85 -0.42
N VAL A 34 -0.87 15.57 -1.65
CA VAL A 34 -0.22 14.31 -2.04
C VAL A 34 1.25 14.32 -1.66
N PHE A 35 1.75 13.27 -1.02
CA PHE A 35 3.19 13.13 -0.74
C PHE A 35 3.93 12.65 -1.99
N PRO A 36 5.21 13.03 -2.17
CA PRO A 36 6.02 12.47 -3.24
C PRO A 36 6.04 10.94 -3.20
N ASP A 37 5.77 10.28 -4.32
CA ASP A 37 5.65 8.82 -4.39
C ASP A 37 6.92 8.13 -3.86
N ALA A 38 8.11 8.66 -4.20
CA ALA A 38 9.39 8.18 -3.72
C ALA A 38 9.52 8.18 -2.19
N ARG A 39 8.88 9.14 -1.51
CA ARG A 39 8.90 9.22 -0.04
C ARG A 39 8.01 8.14 0.58
N VAL A 40 6.82 7.96 0.03
CA VAL A 40 5.90 6.91 0.48
C VAL A 40 6.52 5.54 0.21
N ALA A 41 7.09 5.33 -0.97
CA ALA A 41 7.82 4.11 -1.32
C ALA A 41 9.01 3.85 -0.38
N ALA A 42 9.82 4.87 -0.07
CA ALA A 42 10.92 4.73 0.89
C ALA A 42 10.44 4.37 2.30
N ALA A 43 9.30 4.92 2.73
CA ALA A 43 8.69 4.57 4.03
C ALA A 43 8.24 3.11 4.07
N LEU A 44 7.56 2.65 3.01
CA LEU A 44 7.15 1.25 2.86
C LEU A 44 8.37 0.32 2.73
N GLY A 45 9.44 0.77 2.09
CA GLY A 45 10.71 0.05 1.97
C GLY A 45 11.35 -0.26 3.32
N ARG A 46 11.18 0.59 4.35
CA ARG A 46 11.65 0.32 5.72
C ARG A 46 10.95 -0.88 6.37
N LEU A 47 9.78 -1.27 5.88
CA LEU A 47 9.06 -2.47 6.30
C LEU A 47 9.47 -3.72 5.51
N GLY A 48 10.45 -3.61 4.61
CA GLY A 48 10.84 -4.67 3.67
C GLY A 48 9.93 -4.75 2.44
N CYS A 49 9.08 -3.75 2.22
CA CYS A 49 8.18 -3.69 1.07
C CYS A 49 8.79 -2.78 0.00
N GLY A 50 9.55 -3.36 -0.95
CA GLY A 50 10.13 -2.66 -2.10
C GLY A 50 9.33 -2.85 -3.40
N GLU A 51 9.67 -2.12 -4.46
CA GLU A 51 9.06 -2.27 -5.80
C GLU A 51 9.23 -3.72 -6.33
N GLU A 52 10.39 -4.33 -6.07
CA GLU A 52 10.68 -5.75 -6.36
C GLU A 52 9.77 -6.75 -5.62
N HIS A 53 9.08 -6.29 -4.58
CA HIS A 53 8.18 -7.08 -3.75
C HIS A 53 6.70 -6.71 -3.93
N GLY A 54 6.38 -5.94 -4.99
CA GLY A 54 4.99 -5.62 -5.33
C GLY A 54 4.41 -4.43 -4.58
N VAL A 55 5.25 -3.43 -4.29
CA VAL A 55 4.79 -2.11 -3.84
C VAL A 55 4.50 -1.23 -5.05
N HIS A 56 3.34 -0.58 -5.03
CA HIS A 56 2.97 0.44 -5.99
C HIS A 56 2.54 1.70 -5.23
N VAL A 57 3.02 2.86 -5.67
CA VAL A 57 2.65 4.16 -5.13
C VAL A 57 2.40 5.10 -6.29
N GLY A 58 1.30 5.85 -6.23
CA GLY A 58 1.01 6.85 -7.24
C GLY A 58 -0.14 7.76 -6.85
N GLN A 59 0.04 9.07 -7.02
CA GLN A 59 -1.01 10.09 -6.84
C GLN A 59 -1.73 9.98 -5.47
N GLY A 60 -0.98 9.67 -4.41
CA GLY A 60 -1.52 9.52 -3.06
C GLY A 60 -2.24 8.18 -2.82
N TRP A 61 -2.19 7.25 -3.75
CA TRP A 61 -2.59 5.86 -3.57
C TRP A 61 -1.37 4.98 -3.31
N TYR A 62 -1.55 3.91 -2.55
CA TYR A 62 -0.53 2.90 -2.34
C TYR A 62 -1.13 1.48 -2.34
N ALA A 63 -0.30 0.52 -2.73
CA ALA A 63 -0.53 -0.91 -2.56
C ALA A 63 0.74 -1.64 -2.15
N VAL A 64 0.59 -2.60 -1.26
CA VAL A 64 1.67 -3.41 -0.70
C VAL A 64 1.26 -4.87 -0.70
N HIS A 65 2.05 -5.72 -1.36
CA HIS A 65 1.91 -7.16 -1.25
C HIS A 65 2.64 -7.69 -0.02
N THR A 66 1.93 -8.48 0.77
CA THR A 66 2.44 -9.03 2.05
C THR A 66 2.85 -10.50 1.94
N GLY A 67 2.85 -11.07 0.74
CA GLY A 67 3.04 -12.50 0.52
C GLY A 67 1.78 -13.35 0.74
N THR A 68 0.88 -12.91 1.63
CA THR A 68 -0.39 -13.61 1.94
C THR A 68 -1.64 -12.88 1.46
N GLY A 69 -1.48 -11.62 1.08
CA GLY A 69 -2.55 -10.69 0.72
C GLY A 69 -2.01 -9.33 0.30
N CYS A 70 -2.92 -8.41 -0.01
CA CYS A 70 -2.61 -7.03 -0.38
C CYS A 70 -3.16 -6.05 0.65
N VAL A 71 -2.38 -5.01 0.94
CA VAL A 71 -2.81 -3.83 1.70
C VAL A 71 -2.83 -2.66 0.74
N THR A 72 -3.97 -2.02 0.57
CA THR A 72 -4.12 -0.87 -0.32
C THR A 72 -4.74 0.30 0.43
N GLY A 73 -4.63 1.50 -0.12
CA GLY A 73 -5.26 2.67 0.48
C GLY A 73 -4.80 3.98 -0.13
N ARG A 74 -5.22 5.05 0.51
CA ARG A 74 -4.77 6.41 0.21
C ARG A 74 -3.94 6.96 1.35
N VAL A 75 -2.91 7.71 1.00
CA VAL A 75 -2.09 8.49 1.91
C VAL A 75 -1.90 9.89 1.34
N THR A 76 -2.63 10.83 1.92
CA THR A 76 -2.50 12.26 1.68
C THR A 76 -2.37 12.98 3.02
N LYS A 77 -2.12 14.29 2.98
CA LYS A 77 -2.11 15.12 4.17
C LYS A 77 -3.39 14.95 4.99
N ASP A 78 -4.54 14.94 4.33
CA ASP A 78 -5.85 14.95 4.98
C ASP A 78 -6.40 13.54 5.21
N GLU A 79 -6.03 12.57 4.38
CA GLU A 79 -6.61 11.23 4.39
C GLU A 79 -5.54 10.13 4.56
N LEU A 80 -5.84 9.16 5.42
CA LEU A 80 -5.16 7.86 5.44
C LEU A 80 -6.19 6.75 5.54
N THR A 81 -6.31 5.96 4.48
CA THR A 81 -7.20 4.80 4.43
C THR A 81 -6.38 3.52 4.27
N VAL A 82 -6.91 2.41 4.79
CA VAL A 82 -6.25 1.11 4.76
C VAL A 82 -7.30 0.04 4.51
N SER A 83 -7.09 -0.75 3.46
CA SER A 83 -7.95 -1.85 3.05
C SER A 83 -7.12 -3.12 2.87
N VAL A 84 -7.68 -4.25 3.28
CA VAL A 84 -7.03 -5.56 3.20
C VAL A 84 -7.78 -6.43 2.19
N HIS A 85 -7.02 -6.99 1.25
CA HIS A 85 -7.51 -7.82 0.17
C HIS A 85 -6.71 -9.14 0.10
N GLY A 86 -7.28 -10.17 -0.51
CA GLY A 86 -6.51 -11.36 -0.87
C GLY A 86 -5.49 -11.04 -1.97
N ALA A 87 -4.40 -11.81 -2.04
CA ALA A 87 -3.46 -11.73 -3.14
C ALA A 87 -4.16 -12.25 -4.41
N TYR A 88 -4.28 -11.43 -5.44
CA TYR A 88 -4.80 -11.88 -6.74
C TYR A 88 -3.66 -12.51 -7.54
N ALA A 89 -3.91 -13.69 -8.11
CA ALA A 89 -2.87 -14.53 -8.70
C ALA A 89 -2.39 -14.09 -10.09
N GLU A 90 -3.02 -13.08 -10.69
CA GLU A 90 -2.66 -12.60 -12.03
C GLU A 90 -2.09 -11.17 -11.94
N PRO A 91 -0.79 -11.02 -11.64
CA PRO A 91 -0.14 -9.72 -11.78
C PRO A 91 -0.17 -9.34 -13.25
N GLN A 92 -0.83 -8.23 -13.58
CA GLN A 92 -0.61 -7.64 -14.89
C GLN A 92 0.89 -7.28 -15.01
N PRO A 93 1.53 -7.55 -16.17
CA PRO A 93 2.94 -7.22 -16.36
C PRO A 93 3.17 -5.73 -16.05
N GLY A 94 4.01 -5.45 -15.06
CA GLY A 94 4.33 -4.08 -14.62
C GLY A 94 3.43 -3.48 -13.51
N ALA A 95 2.39 -4.18 -13.06
CA ALA A 95 1.45 -3.66 -12.03
C ALA A 95 1.66 -4.24 -10.61
N GLY A 96 2.55 -5.23 -10.47
CA GLY A 96 2.69 -5.99 -9.22
C GLY A 96 1.44 -6.84 -8.89
N PRO A 97 1.51 -7.69 -7.87
CA PRO A 97 0.42 -8.60 -7.49
C PRO A 97 -0.78 -7.91 -6.77
N CYS A 98 -0.73 -6.59 -6.60
CA CYS A 98 -1.75 -5.80 -5.91
C CYS A 98 -2.37 -4.75 -6.82
N VAL A 99 -3.12 -5.20 -7.83
CA VAL A 99 -3.83 -4.29 -8.75
C VAL A 99 -5.23 -3.98 -8.19
N GLU A 100 -5.63 -2.71 -8.23
CA GLU A 100 -7.00 -2.27 -7.93
C GLU A 100 -7.96 -2.93 -8.94
N ASN A 101 -8.82 -3.84 -8.47
CA ASN A 101 -9.92 -4.35 -9.28
C ASN A 101 -10.95 -3.23 -9.46
N ARG A 102 -10.77 -2.39 -10.48
CA ARG A 102 -11.89 -1.69 -11.13
C ARG A 102 -12.54 -2.71 -12.05
N GLY A 103 -13.65 -3.28 -11.57
CA GLY A 103 -14.37 -4.38 -12.20
C GLY A 103 -14.48 -4.30 -13.73
N GLY A 104 -14.34 -5.45 -14.39
CA GLY A 104 -14.49 -5.58 -15.83
C GLY A 104 -14.77 -7.01 -16.28
N HIS A 105 -16.06 -7.37 -16.21
CA HIS A 105 -16.82 -8.40 -16.94
C HIS A 105 -16.46 -9.90 -16.79
#